data_AF-R1F1F3-F1
#
_entry.id   AF-R1F1F3-F1
#
_cell.length_a   1.000
_cell.length_b   1.000
_cell.length_c   1.000
_cell.angle_alpha   90.00
_cell.angle_beta   90.00
_cell.angle_gamma   90.00
#
_symmetry.space_group_name_H-M   'P 1'
#
loop_
_entity.id
_entity.type
_entity.pdbx_description
1 polymer ?
#
loop_
_entity_poly.entity_id
_entity_poly.type
_entity_poly.pdbx_seq_one_letter_code
_entity_poly.pdbx_strand_id
1 'polypeptide(L)'
;MINRALCPLHPFHAAERPVAAPVDGNEAACPNCYCLICDARVSECGHWRGGDAPAHCNAHSSSALWRQKRINAKRQRTRAVRAAQALVDPQPAMPFRSGLRSGLG
;
A
#
# COMPACT_ATOMS: atom_id res chain seq x y z
N MET A 1 5.94 -10.70 -12.36
CA MET A 1 6.74 -9.68 -11.66
C MET A 1 7.51 -10.36 -10.54
N ILE A 2 8.81 -10.08 -10.40
CA ILE A 2 9.70 -10.75 -9.45
C ILE A 2 9.91 -9.85 -8.23
N ASN A 3 9.65 -10.37 -7.03
CA ASN A 3 9.88 -9.60 -5.80
C ASN A 3 11.38 -9.30 -5.73
N ARG A 4 11.79 -8.11 -5.28
CA ARG A 4 13.20 -7.77 -5.08
C ARG A 4 13.99 -8.87 -4.35
N ALA A 5 13.41 -9.49 -3.32
CA ALA A 5 14.05 -10.56 -2.57
C ALA A 5 14.34 -11.83 -3.38
N LEU A 6 13.76 -11.96 -4.57
CA LEU A 6 13.93 -13.06 -5.52
C LEU A 6 14.64 -12.59 -6.80
N CYS A 7 15.22 -11.39 -6.82
CA CYS A 7 15.93 -10.87 -7.98
C CYS A 7 17.22 -11.69 -8.20
N PRO A 8 17.43 -12.29 -9.39
CA PRO A 8 18.64 -13.05 -9.66
C PRO A 8 19.88 -12.16 -9.88
N LEU A 9 19.69 -10.86 -10.17
CA LEU A 9 20.79 -9.93 -10.48
C LEU A 9 21.35 -9.21 -9.25
N HIS A 10 20.58 -9.15 -8.17
CA HIS A 10 20.95 -8.42 -6.97
C HIS A 10 20.75 -9.33 -5.76
N PRO A 11 21.84 -9.74 -5.08
CA PRO A 11 21.75 -10.51 -3.85
C PRO A 11 20.79 -9.87 -2.85
N PHE A 12 20.18 -10.72 -2.03
CA PHE A 12 19.23 -10.32 -1.01
C PHE A 12 19.67 -10.83 0.35
N HIS A 13 19.67 -9.94 1.34
CA HIS A 13 19.98 -10.27 2.72
C HIS A 13 18.74 -10.07 3.59
N ALA A 14 18.22 -11.16 4.15
CA ALA A 14 17.07 -11.11 5.03
C ALA A 14 17.50 -10.63 6.42
N ALA A 15 16.89 -9.55 6.90
CA ALA A 15 17.02 -9.15 8.29
C ALA A 15 15.92 -9.80 9.14
N GLU A 16 16.24 -10.15 10.38
CA GLU A 16 15.30 -10.77 11.32
C GLU A 16 14.07 -9.89 11.61
N ARG A 17 14.25 -8.57 11.57
CA ARG A 17 13.21 -7.57 11.84
C ARG A 17 13.18 -6.47 10.78
N PRO A 18 12.01 -5.84 10.53
CA PRO A 18 11.95 -4.65 9.69
C PRO A 18 12.79 -3.51 10.27
N VAL A 19 13.72 -2.98 9.48
CA VAL A 19 14.58 -1.85 9.86
C VAL A 19 14.40 -0.69 8.88
N ALA A 20 14.65 0.53 9.37
CA ALA A 20 14.45 1.78 8.65
C ALA A 20 15.38 1.95 7.44
N ALA A 21 16.62 1.47 7.51
CA ALA A 21 17.59 1.59 6.43
C ALA A 21 17.69 0.30 5.60
N PRO A 22 18.18 0.36 4.34
CA PRO A 22 18.51 -0.83 3.57
C PRO A 22 19.54 -1.69 4.27
N VAL A 23 19.35 -3.01 4.21
CA VAL A 23 20.28 -4.00 4.75
C VAL A 23 21.13 -4.53 3.60
N ASP A 24 22.45 -4.45 3.76
CA ASP A 24 23.45 -5.11 2.91
C ASP A 24 23.15 -5.08 1.39
N GLY A 25 22.89 -3.87 0.87
CA GLY A 25 22.67 -3.65 -0.57
C GLY A 25 21.27 -4.00 -1.09
N ASN A 26 20.30 -4.28 -0.21
CA ASN A 26 18.93 -4.59 -0.61
C ASN A 26 18.27 -3.48 -1.46
N GLU A 27 18.74 -2.23 -1.37
CA GLU A 27 18.27 -1.12 -2.19
C GLU A 27 18.64 -1.21 -3.67
N ALA A 28 19.66 -2.00 -4.04
CA ALA A 28 20.01 -2.23 -5.44
C ALA A 28 18.86 -2.94 -6.16
N ALA A 29 18.36 -2.43 -7.28
CA ALA A 29 17.22 -3.01 -7.97
C ALA A 29 17.37 -2.90 -9.48
N CYS A 30 16.80 -3.87 -10.21
CA CYS A 30 16.70 -3.83 -11.65
C CYS A 30 15.30 -3.35 -12.09
N PRO A 31 15.10 -2.98 -13.37
CA PRO A 31 13.81 -2.48 -13.87
C PRO A 31 12.61 -3.43 -13.68
N ASN A 32 12.87 -4.73 -13.48
CA ASN A 32 11.84 -5.76 -13.28
C ASN A 32 11.53 -6.04 -11.80
N CYS A 33 12.28 -5.45 -10.86
CA CYS A 33 12.00 -5.57 -9.44
C CYS A 33 10.71 -4.83 -9.09
N TYR A 34 9.88 -5.44 -8.25
CA TYR A 34 8.74 -4.79 -7.64
C TYR A 34 8.90 -4.70 -6.12
N CYS A 35 8.28 -3.68 -5.54
CA CYS A 35 8.19 -3.51 -4.11
C CYS A 35 7.10 -4.42 -3.52
N LEU A 36 7.48 -5.37 -2.67
CA LEU A 36 6.54 -6.30 -2.03
C LEU A 36 5.40 -5.60 -1.28
N ILE A 37 5.69 -4.49 -0.60
CA ILE A 37 4.71 -3.79 0.24
C ILE A 37 3.77 -2.93 -0.60
N CYS A 38 4.31 -2.28 -1.62
CA CYS A 38 3.55 -1.40 -2.50
C CYS A 38 2.91 -2.15 -3.68
N ASP A 39 3.16 -3.44 -3.91
CA ASP A 39 2.64 -4.15 -5.08
C ASP A 39 2.83 -3.36 -6.41
N ALA A 40 3.95 -2.65 -6.50
CA ALA A 40 4.23 -1.65 -7.54
C ALA A 40 5.70 -1.72 -7.94
N ARG A 41 6.09 -1.10 -9.07
CA ARG A 41 7.49 -1.10 -9.50
C ARG A 41 8.35 -0.41 -8.45
N VAL A 42 9.63 -0.80 -8.34
CA VAL A 42 10.56 -0.12 -7.41
C VAL A 42 10.65 1.38 -7.72
N SER A 43 10.60 1.77 -8.99
CA SER A 43 10.59 3.17 -9.45
C SER A 43 9.39 3.99 -8.95
N GLU A 44 8.30 3.33 -8.54
CA GLU A 44 7.08 3.96 -8.03
C GLU A 44 7.02 3.94 -6.50
N CYS A 45 8.02 3.35 -5.84
CA CYS A 45 8.04 3.15 -4.40
C CYS A 45 8.76 4.30 -3.67
N GLY A 46 7.99 5.25 -3.14
CA GLY A 46 8.53 6.35 -2.33
C GLY A 46 9.21 5.94 -1.02
N HIS A 47 8.98 4.72 -0.53
CA HIS A 47 9.58 4.20 0.72
C HIS A 47 10.64 3.12 0.48
N TRP A 48 11.23 3.09 -0.73
CA TRP A 48 12.14 2.01 -1.14
C TRP A 48 13.33 1.86 -0.19
N ARG A 49 14.03 2.97 0.04
CA ARG A 49 15.18 3.07 0.96
C ARG A 49 14.79 3.37 2.41
N GLY A 50 13.49 3.42 2.71
CA GLY A 50 12.96 3.73 4.04
C GLY A 50 13.02 5.22 4.40
N GLY A 51 13.30 5.51 5.66
CA GLY A 51 13.17 6.82 6.30
C GLY A 51 12.53 6.66 7.68
N ASP A 52 11.41 7.36 7.93
CA ASP A 52 10.62 7.21 9.18
C ASP A 52 9.89 5.86 9.28
N ALA A 53 9.91 5.07 8.20
CA ALA A 53 9.31 3.75 8.12
C ALA A 53 10.36 2.71 7.67
N PRO A 54 10.16 1.42 8.01
CA PRO A 54 11.03 0.35 7.54
C PRO A 54 11.22 0.37 6.03
N ALA A 55 12.48 0.24 5.57
CA ALA A 55 12.79 0.25 4.15
C ALA A 55 12.11 -0.90 3.43
N HIS A 56 11.33 -0.59 2.39
CA HIS A 56 10.61 -1.60 1.64
C HIS A 56 11.52 -2.55 0.86
N CYS A 57 12.75 -2.13 0.55
CA CYS A 57 13.75 -2.99 -0.10
C CYS A 57 14.13 -4.23 0.74
N ASN A 58 13.94 -4.17 2.06
CA ASN A 58 14.18 -5.30 2.96
C ASN A 58 13.00 -6.29 3.02
N ALA A 59 11.89 -6.02 2.32
CA ALA A 59 10.68 -6.81 2.44
C ALA A 59 10.77 -8.14 1.67
N HIS A 60 10.43 -9.23 2.35
CA HIS A 60 10.37 -10.57 1.76
C HIS A 60 9.17 -11.37 2.28
N SER A 61 8.68 -12.31 1.46
CA SER A 61 7.41 -13.02 1.70
C SER A 61 7.48 -14.06 2.81
N SER A 62 8.66 -14.59 3.14
CA SER A 62 8.82 -15.56 4.23
C SER A 62 8.63 -14.91 5.62
N SER A 63 8.82 -13.60 5.76
CA SER A 63 8.57 -12.90 7.02
C SER A 63 7.08 -12.65 7.27
N ALA A 64 6.59 -13.10 8.43
CA ALA A 64 5.22 -12.82 8.87
C ALA A 64 4.97 -11.32 9.06
N LEU A 65 5.95 -10.58 9.58
CA LEU A 65 5.84 -9.14 9.81
C LEU A 65 5.70 -8.38 8.48
N TRP A 66 6.49 -8.74 7.46
CA TRP A 66 6.38 -8.12 6.14
C TRP A 66 5.07 -8.46 5.44
N ARG A 67 4.59 -9.70 5.55
CA ARG A 67 3.25 -10.10 5.07
C ARG A 67 2.14 -9.25 5.70
N GLN A 68 2.19 -9.07 7.02
CA GLN A 68 1.21 -8.24 7.73
C GLN A 68 1.28 -6.77 7.28
N LYS A 69 2.48 -6.21 7.13
CA LYS A 69 2.68 -4.83 6.62
C LYS A 69 2.07 -4.66 5.22
N ARG A 70 2.28 -5.62 4.31
CA ARG A 70 1.67 -5.61 2.97
C ARG A 70 0.14 -5.64 3.03
N ILE A 71 -0.44 -6.48 3.88
CA ILE A 71 -1.90 -6.54 4.08
C ILE A 71 -2.43 -5.19 4.56
N ASN A 72 -1.77 -4.58 5.55
CA ASN A 72 -2.16 -3.28 6.09
C ASN A 72 -2.06 -2.18 5.02
N ALA A 73 -0.96 -2.14 4.26
CA ALA A 73 -0.78 -1.20 3.15
C ALA A 73 -1.89 -1.35 2.09
N LYS A 74 -2.24 -2.59 1.72
CA LYS A 74 -3.34 -2.85 0.79
C LYS A 74 -4.67 -2.31 1.32
N ARG A 75 -4.98 -2.56 2.61
CA ARG A 75 -6.20 -2.04 3.27
C ARG A 75 -6.25 -0.51 3.28
N GLN A 76 -5.13 0.14 3.60
CA GLN A 76 -5.03 1.60 3.62
C GLN A 76 -5.28 2.20 2.25
N ARG A 77 -4.68 1.64 1.18
CA ARG A 77 -4.93 2.09 -0.19
C ARG A 77 -6.39 1.95 -0.60
N THR A 78 -7.02 0.80 -0.33
CA THR A 78 -8.45 0.62 -0.63
C THR A 78 -9.32 1.63 0.10
N ARG A 79 -9.00 1.94 1.37
CA ARG A 79 -9.71 2.98 2.13
C ARG A 79 -9.49 4.37 1.51
N ALA A 80 -8.26 4.70 1.15
CA ALA A 80 -7.94 5.98 0.53
C ALA A 80 -8.65 6.16 -0.82
N VAL A 81 -8.68 5.13 -1.67
CA VAL A 81 -9.41 5.16 -2.95
C VAL A 81 -10.91 5.39 -2.72
N ARG A 82 -11.53 4.67 -1.77
CA ARG A 82 -12.95 4.87 -1.43
C ARG A 82 -13.23 6.26 -0.88
N ALA A 83 -12.36 6.76 0.00
CA ALA A 83 -12.49 8.11 0.54
C ALA A 83 -12.36 9.16 -0.57
N ALA A 84 -11.41 9.00 -1.49
CA ALA A 84 -11.26 9.87 -2.64
C ALA A 84 -12.50 9.84 -3.55
N GLN A 85 -13.06 8.65 -3.84
CA GLN A 85 -14.29 8.50 -4.62
C GLN A 85 -15.48 9.24 -3.98
N ALA A 86 -15.65 9.11 -2.66
CA ALA A 86 -16.72 9.80 -1.94
C ALA A 86 -16.62 11.34 -1.98
N LEU A 87 -15.44 11.90 -2.26
CA LEU A 87 -15.25 13.35 -2.42
C LEU A 87 -15.60 13.84 -3.83
N VAL A 88 -15.50 12.99 -4.86
CA VAL A 88 -15.85 13.34 -6.25
C VAL A 88 -17.28 12.98 -6.62
N ASP A 89 -17.92 12.04 -5.92
CA ASP A 89 -19.35 11.75 -6.12
C ASP A 89 -20.20 12.90 -5.55
N PRO A 90 -20.90 13.70 -6.39
CA PRO A 90 -21.83 14.69 -5.87
C PRO A 90 -22.96 13.94 -5.16
N GLN A 91 -23.17 14.22 -3.87
CA GLN A 91 -24.34 13.72 -3.13
C GLN A 91 -25.60 13.96 -3.99
N PRO A 92 -26.34 12.91 -4.42
CA PRO A 92 -27.63 13.13 -5.04
C PRO A 92 -28.50 13.84 -4.02
N ALA A 93 -29.06 14.99 -4.40
CA ALA A 93 -29.99 15.74 -3.55
C ALA A 93 -31.10 14.78 -3.08
N MET A 94 -31.13 14.49 -1.78
CA MET A 94 -32.22 13.73 -1.18
C MET A 94 -33.53 14.46 -1.51
N PRO A 95 -34.52 13.83 -2.17
CA PRO A 95 -35.80 14.48 -2.37
C PRO A 95 -36.43 14.71 -1.00
N PHE A 96 -36.63 15.98 -0.65
CA PHE A 96 -37.43 16.39 0.50
C PHE A 96 -38.80 15.74 0.35
N ARG A 97 -39.08 14.68 1.12
CA ARG A 97 -40.44 14.13 1.21
C ARG A 97 -41.28 15.10 2.03
N SER A 98 -41.75 16.16 1.40
CA SER A 98 -42.85 16.98 1.92
C SER A 98 -44.14 16.18 1.82
N GLY A 99 -44.33 15.24 2.75
CA GLY A 99 -45.60 14.57 2.95
C GLY A 99 -46.54 15.47 3.75
N LEU A 100 -47.43 16.16 3.04
CA LEU A 100 -48.60 16.86 3.58
C LEU A 100 -49.31 15.99 4.64
N ARG A 101 -49.46 16.52 5.85
CA ARG A 101 -50.51 16.07 6.77
C ARG A 101 -51.84 16.54 6.20
N SER A 102 -52.56 15.68 5.48
CA SER A 102 -53.97 15.88 5.23
C SER A 102 -54.75 15.42 6.46
N GLY A 103 -55.19 16.38 7.26
CA GLY A 103 -56.30 16.18 8.19
C GLY A 103 -57.62 16.37 7.47
N LEU A 104 -58.51 15.39 7.58
CA LEU A 104 -59.96 15.40 7.36
C LEU A 104 -60.46 14.13 8.08
N GLY A 105 -61.46 14.10 8.95
CA GLY A 105 -62.47 15.02 9.46
C GLY A 105 -63.34 14.17 10.38
#